data_AF-A0A4P1JT73-F1
#
_entry.id   AF-A0A4P1JT73-F1
#
_cell.length_a   1.000
_cell.length_b   1.000
_cell.length_c   1.000
_cell.angle_alpha   90.00
_cell.angle_beta   90.00
_cell.angle_gamma   90.00
#
_symmetry.space_group_name_H-M   'P 1'
#
loop_
_entity.id
_entity.type
_entity.pdbx_description
1 polymer ?
#
loop_
_entity_poly.entity_id
_entity_poly.type
_entity_poly.pdbx_seq_one_letter_code
_entity_poly.pdbx_strand_id
1 'polypeptide(L)'
;MPARATNGAVDVVLGDRHGTSCEALLTRHLRRLFEAQGLTVGLNRPYAGGYATQIWGRPDEGFQAVQVELSRGLYWDEAAWAPSPGWKRCRSALRRVIAELCADQRA
;
A
#
# COMPACT_ATOMS: atom_id res chain seq x y z
N MET A 1 -0.92 4.45 8.02
CA MET A 1 -2.02 4.63 9.00
C MET A 1 -1.65 4.31 10.46
N PRO A 2 -2.36 4.83 11.47
CA PRO A 2 -2.24 4.36 12.85
C PRO A 2 -2.55 2.85 12.96
N ALA A 3 -1.84 2.11 13.82
CA ALA A 3 -2.06 0.66 13.98
C ALA A 3 -3.50 0.32 14.38
N ARG A 4 -4.15 1.18 15.16
CA ARG A 4 -5.56 1.04 15.55
C ARG A 4 -6.58 1.20 14.42
N ALA A 5 -6.20 1.81 13.29
CA ALA A 5 -7.14 2.11 12.20
C ALA A 5 -7.72 0.84 11.54
N THR A 6 -7.02 -0.29 11.64
CA THR A 6 -7.43 -1.59 11.10
C THR A 6 -7.67 -2.62 12.21
N ASN A 7 -7.72 -2.19 13.47
CA ASN A 7 -7.73 -3.07 14.65
C ASN A 7 -6.60 -4.11 14.64
N GLY A 8 -5.45 -3.78 14.01
CA GLY A 8 -4.32 -4.68 13.85
C GLY A 8 -4.51 -5.82 12.83
N ALA A 9 -5.64 -5.90 12.13
CA ALA A 9 -5.95 -7.01 11.22
C ALA A 9 -5.31 -6.89 9.83
N VAL A 10 -4.80 -5.69 9.49
CA VAL A 10 -4.25 -5.38 8.17
C VAL A 10 -2.99 -4.55 8.31
N ASP A 11 -1.92 -5.01 7.65
CA ASP A 11 -0.60 -4.38 7.59
C ASP A 11 -0.52 -3.29 6.53
N VAL A 12 -1.18 -3.49 5.38
CA VAL A 12 -1.19 -2.58 4.24
C VAL A 12 -2.60 -2.37 3.71
N VAL A 13 -3.03 -1.14 3.47
CA VAL A 13 -4.27 -0.86 2.75
C VAL A 13 -3.93 -0.26 1.39
N LEU A 14 -4.44 -0.88 0.33
CA LEU A 14 -4.41 -0.32 -1.02
C LEU A 14 -5.71 0.47 -1.25
N GLY A 15 -5.59 1.70 -1.74
CA GLY A 15 -6.71 2.57 -2.10
C GLY A 15 -6.66 2.92 -3.58
N ASP A 16 -7.60 2.37 -4.36
CA ASP A 16 -7.71 2.57 -5.82
C ASP A 16 -8.99 3.33 -6.22
N ARG A 17 -9.57 4.06 -5.25
CA ARG A 17 -10.82 4.80 -5.38
C ARG A 17 -12.00 3.93 -5.80
N HIS A 18 -12.03 2.67 -5.38
CA HIS A 18 -13.01 1.67 -5.82
C HIS A 18 -12.92 1.38 -7.32
N GLY A 19 -11.68 1.31 -7.82
CA GLY A 19 -11.36 1.01 -9.21
C GLY A 19 -11.45 2.20 -10.17
N THR A 20 -11.63 3.43 -9.68
CA THR A 20 -11.70 4.61 -10.56
C THR A 20 -10.35 5.29 -10.77
N SER A 21 -9.32 5.04 -9.94
CA SER A 21 -8.02 5.71 -10.06
C SER A 21 -6.95 4.89 -10.77
N CYS A 22 -7.17 3.60 -11.01
CA CYS A 22 -6.27 2.74 -11.77
C CYS A 22 -7.03 1.52 -12.31
N GLU A 23 -6.38 0.76 -13.20
CA GLU A 23 -6.91 -0.53 -13.62
C GLU A 23 -6.81 -1.56 -12.48
N ALA A 24 -7.75 -2.51 -12.47
CA ALA A 24 -7.76 -3.57 -11.46
C ALA A 24 -6.52 -4.47 -11.49
N LEU A 25 -5.82 -4.54 -12.63
CA LEU A 25 -4.57 -5.32 -12.76
C LEU A 25 -3.48 -4.77 -11.85
N LEU A 26 -3.29 -3.45 -11.81
CA LEU A 26 -2.29 -2.79 -10.97
C LEU A 26 -2.54 -3.06 -9.48
N THR A 27 -3.77 -2.86 -8.99
CA THR A 27 -4.10 -3.13 -7.59
C THR A 27 -3.89 -4.61 -7.22
N ARG A 28 -4.31 -5.54 -8.09
CA ARG A 28 -4.11 -6.97 -7.88
C ARG A 28 -2.63 -7.35 -7.87
N HIS A 29 -1.83 -6.75 -8.74
CA HIS A 29 -0.39 -6.99 -8.78
C HIS A 29 0.27 -6.49 -7.50
N LEU A 30 0.05 -5.24 -7.10
CA LEU A 30 0.54 -4.68 -5.84
C LEU A 30 0.15 -5.53 -4.62
N ARG A 31 -1.10 -5.99 -4.54
CA ARG A 31 -1.56 -6.89 -3.47
C ARG A 31 -0.67 -8.12 -3.38
N ARG A 32 -0.44 -8.81 -4.51
CA ARG A 32 0.40 -10.03 -4.53
C ARG A 32 1.83 -9.75 -4.10
N LEU A 33 2.41 -8.62 -4.51
CA LEU A 33 3.77 -8.25 -4.10
C LEU A 33 3.87 -8.07 -2.59
N PHE A 34 2.91 -7.38 -1.97
CA PHE A 34 2.88 -7.21 -0.51
C PHE A 34 2.63 -8.53 0.22
N GLU A 35 1.68 -9.35 -0.25
CA GLU A 35 1.40 -10.67 0.32
C GLU A 35 2.61 -11.61 0.22
N ALA A 36 3.41 -11.52 -0.85
CA ALA A 36 4.67 -12.25 -1.00
C ALA A 36 5.74 -11.84 0.03
N GLN A 37 5.64 -10.65 0.62
CA GLN A 37 6.48 -10.24 1.76
C GLN A 37 5.91 -10.70 3.12
N GLY A 38 4.81 -11.44 3.12
CA GLY A 38 4.14 -11.94 4.32
C GLY A 38 3.25 -10.89 5.01
N LEU A 39 2.84 -9.84 4.30
CA LEU A 39 1.99 -8.76 4.86
C LEU A 39 0.52 -9.01 4.53
N THR A 40 -0.35 -8.72 5.50
CA THR A 40 -1.80 -8.74 5.31
C THR A 40 -2.27 -7.47 4.58
N VAL A 41 -3.06 -7.64 3.51
CA VAL A 41 -3.45 -6.52 2.64
C VAL A 41 -4.97 -6.32 2.65
N GLY A 42 -5.40 -5.10 2.94
CA GLY A 42 -6.78 -4.61 2.81
C GLY A 42 -6.97 -3.81 1.52
N LEU A 43 -8.23 -3.67 1.09
CA LEU A 43 -8.59 -2.87 -0.09
C LEU A 43 -9.65 -1.84 0.28
N ASN A 44 -9.37 -0.59 -0.02
CA ASN A 44 -10.24 0.57 0.11
C ASN A 44 -10.83 0.86 1.51
N ARG A 45 -10.40 0.14 2.55
CA ARG A 45 -10.90 0.29 3.92
C ARG A 45 -9.76 0.29 4.95
N PRO A 46 -9.73 1.27 5.86
CA PRO A 46 -10.61 2.44 5.95
C PRO A 46 -10.27 3.55 4.92
N TYR A 47 -9.22 3.37 4.12
CA TYR A 47 -8.75 4.37 3.17
C TYR A 47 -8.96 3.91 1.73
N ALA A 48 -9.90 4.53 1.02
CA ALA A 48 -10.21 4.23 -0.38
C ALA A 48 -9.29 4.91 -1.39
N GLY A 49 -8.41 5.81 -0.97
CA GLY A 49 -7.72 6.75 -1.85
C GLY A 49 -8.25 8.18 -1.65
N GLY A 50 -7.34 9.12 -1.44
CA GLY A 50 -7.64 10.53 -1.19
C GLY A 50 -7.62 11.42 -2.43
N TYR A 51 -7.37 12.71 -2.18
CA TYR A 51 -7.32 13.75 -3.21
C TYR A 51 -6.35 13.42 -4.35
N ALA A 52 -5.15 12.94 -4.04
CA ALA A 52 -4.15 12.63 -5.08
C ALA A 52 -4.63 11.54 -6.05
N THR A 53 -5.18 10.43 -5.54
CA THR A 53 -5.74 9.37 -6.39
C THR A 53 -6.96 9.84 -7.19
N GLN A 54 -7.74 10.79 -6.66
CA GLN A 54 -8.90 11.36 -7.36
C GLN A 54 -8.49 12.26 -8.52
N ILE A 55 -7.44 13.07 -8.35
CA ILE A 55 -7.00 14.03 -9.37
C ILE A 55 -6.07 13.39 -10.41
N TRP A 56 -5.17 12.51 -9.96
CA TRP A 56 -4.11 11.97 -10.82
C TRP A 56 -4.42 10.58 -11.36
N GLY A 57 -5.37 9.86 -10.76
CA GLY A 57 -5.89 8.62 -11.33
C GLY A 57 -6.84 8.90 -12.49
N ARG A 58 -6.29 8.90 -13.70
CA ARG A 58 -6.99 9.09 -14.97
C ARG A 58 -6.64 7.91 -15.88
N PRO A 59 -7.13 6.69 -15.58
CA PRO A 59 -6.71 5.48 -16.30
C PRO A 59 -7.04 5.56 -17.80
N ASP A 60 -8.13 6.23 -18.18
CA ASP A 60 -8.49 6.46 -19.58
C ASP A 60 -7.48 7.34 -20.34
N GLU A 61 -6.68 8.15 -19.61
CA GLU A 61 -5.58 8.96 -20.15
C GLU A 61 -4.21 8.27 -19.97
N GLY A 62 -4.18 7.02 -19.49
CA GLY A 62 -2.96 6.26 -19.22
C GLY A 62 -2.27 6.59 -17.88
N PHE A 63 -2.91 7.37 -17.01
CA PHE A 63 -2.36 7.69 -15.68
C PHE A 63 -3.05 6.87 -14.59
N GLN A 64 -2.31 5.95 -13.99
CA GLN A 64 -2.81 5.10 -12.92
C GLN A 64 -2.27 5.55 -11.56
N ALA A 65 -3.13 5.61 -10.55
CA ALA A 65 -2.77 5.99 -9.19
C ALA A 65 -3.36 5.03 -8.16
N VAL A 66 -2.50 4.55 -7.24
CA VAL A 66 -2.88 3.74 -6.08
C VAL A 66 -2.30 4.38 -4.83
N GLN A 67 -3.12 4.56 -3.80
CA GLN A 67 -2.66 4.93 -2.46
C GLN A 67 -2.22 3.68 -1.69
N VAL A 68 -1.06 3.74 -1.06
CA VAL A 68 -0.53 2.67 -0.20
C VAL A 68 -0.39 3.18 1.22
N GLU A 69 -1.16 2.59 2.14
CA GLU A 69 -1.14 2.91 3.56
C GLU A 69 -0.49 1.78 4.35
N LEU A 70 0.61 2.08 5.07
CA LEU A 70 1.32 1.11 5.92
C LEU A 70 0.96 1.28 7.38
N SER A 71 0.72 0.17 8.09
CA SER A 71 0.45 0.19 9.52
C SER A 71 1.69 0.70 10.24
N ARG A 72 1.54 1.73 11.07
CA ARG A 72 2.65 2.27 11.88
C ARG A 72 3.31 1.20 12.75
N GLY A 73 2.55 0.21 13.22
CA GLY A 73 3.08 -0.91 14.02
C GLY A 73 4.18 -1.72 13.31
N LEU A 74 4.26 -1.66 11.97
CA LEU A 74 5.31 -2.34 11.21
C LEU A 74 6.70 -1.71 11.39
N TYR A 75 6.77 -0.43 11.72
CA TYR A 75 8.02 0.32 11.57
C TYR A 75 8.26 1.42 12.62
N TRP A 76 7.25 1.77 13.42
CA TRP A 76 7.31 2.87 14.37
C TRP A 76 6.75 2.46 15.73
N ASP A 77 7.47 2.81 16.79
CA ASP A 77 6.99 2.76 18.15
C ASP A 77 6.40 4.14 18.50
N GLU A 78 5.08 4.20 18.66
CA GLU A 78 4.37 5.44 18.94
C GLU A 78 4.59 5.96 20.36
N ALA A 79 4.93 5.08 21.31
CA ALA A 79 5.20 5.48 22.69
C ALA A 79 6.64 6.00 22.82
N ALA A 80 7.60 5.34 22.18
CA ALA A 80 9.00 5.73 22.20
C ALA A 80 9.34 6.84 21.19
N TRP A 81 8.43 7.18 20.27
CA TRP A 81 8.66 8.15 19.20
C TRP A 81 9.91 7.83 18.36
N ALA A 82 10.12 6.55 18.08
CA ALA A 82 11.31 6.05 17.42
C ALA A 82 10.96 4.88 16.47
N PRO A 83 11.86 4.52 15.53
CA PRO A 83 11.69 3.32 14.74
C PRO A 83 11.55 2.07 15.62
N SER A 84 10.56 1.23 15.32
CA SER A 84 10.38 -0.05 16.02
C SER A 84 11.42 -1.09 15.56
N PRO A 85 11.60 -2.21 16.27
CA PRO A 85 12.43 -3.33 15.79
C PRO A 85 12.04 -3.83 14.39
N GLY A 86 10.78 -3.63 13.99
CA GLY A 86 10.25 -3.98 12.67
C GLY A 86 10.75 -3.09 11.51
N TRP A 87 11.33 -1.92 11.81
CA TRP A 87 11.76 -0.91 10.81
C TRP A 87 12.57 -1.50 9.66
N LYS A 88 13.63 -2.26 9.96
CA LYS A 88 14.52 -2.83 8.93
C LYS A 88 13.78 -3.83 8.03
N ARG A 89 12.87 -4.62 8.61
CA ARG A 89 12.04 -5.60 7.90
C ARG A 89 11.05 -4.89 6.98
N CYS A 90 10.29 -3.92 7.52
CA CYS A 90 9.35 -3.10 6.75
C CYS A 90 10.05 -2.43 5.55
N ARG A 91 11.21 -1.78 5.79
CA ARG A 91 12.00 -1.15 4.74
C ARG A 91 12.46 -2.14 3.67
N SER A 92 12.90 -3.35 4.07
CA SER A 92 13.31 -4.38 3.11
C SER A 92 12.14 -4.88 2.27
N ALA A 93 10.96 -5.07 2.88
CA ALA A 93 9.76 -5.49 2.18
C ALA A 93 9.35 -4.44 1.12
N LEU A 94 9.30 -3.16 1.49
CA LEU A 94 8.99 -2.07 0.55
C LEU A 94 9.97 -2.00 -0.62
N ARG A 95 11.27 -2.17 -0.36
CA ARG A 95 12.28 -2.18 -1.42
C ARG A 95 12.04 -3.31 -2.42
N ARG A 96 11.66 -4.50 -1.94
CA ARG A 96 11.36 -5.66 -2.80
C ARG A 96 10.10 -5.41 -3.62
N VAL A 97 9.02 -4.93 -2.99
CA VAL A 97 7.78 -4.56 -3.68
C VAL A 97 8.03 -3.53 -4.78
N ILE A 98 8.76 -2.45 -4.50
CA ILE A 98 9.07 -1.42 -5.49
C ILE A 98 9.93 -1.98 -6.63
N ALA A 99 10.96 -2.77 -6.30
CA ALA A 99 11.83 -3.37 -7.31
C ALA A 99 11.06 -4.33 -8.25
N GLU A 100 10.21 -5.18 -7.68
CA GLU A 100 9.39 -6.13 -8.45
C GLU A 100 8.34 -5.41 -9.31
N LEU A 101 7.69 -4.37 -8.76
CA LEU A 101 6.75 -3.54 -9.52
C LEU A 101 7.42 -2.86 -10.72
N CYS A 102 8.65 -2.35 -10.56
CA CYS A 102 9.39 -1.72 -11.65
C CYS A 102 9.95 -2.71 -12.68
N ALA A 103 10.14 -3.97 -12.29
CA ALA A 103 10.64 -5.01 -13.18
C ALA A 103 9.52 -5.54 -14.11
N ASP A 104 8.26 -5.49 -13.67
CA ASP A 104 7.11 -5.99 -14.43
C ASP A 104 6.43 -4.86 -15.23
N GLN A 105 6.87 -4.64 -16.47
CA GLN A 105 6.31 -3.60 -17.36
C GLN A 105 5.01 -4.02 -18.08
N ARG A 106 4.35 -5.10 -17.64
CA ARG A 106 3.15 -5.67 -18.29
C ARG A 106 1.87 -5.56 -17.45
N ALA A 107 1.89 -4.78 -16.38
CA ALA A 107 0.73 -4.56 -15.50
C ALA A 107 -0.20 -3.45 -16.00
#